data_AF-A0A1I2Q8D3-F1
#
_entry.id   AF-A0A1I2Q8D3-F1
#
_cell.length_a   1.000
_cell.length_b   1.000
_cell.length_c   1.000
_cell.angle_alpha   90.00
_cell.angle_beta   90.00
_cell.angle_gamma   90.00
#
_symmetry.space_group_name_H-M   'P 1'
#
loop_
_entity.id
_entity.type
_entity.pdbx_description
1 polymer ?
#
loop_
_entity_poly.entity_id
_entity_poly.type
_entity_poly.pdbx_seq_one_letter_code
_entity_poly.pdbx_strand_id
1 'polypeptide(L)'
;MKVFFININSFGNADFTDALSRYKHSGKQTEIYYYPFENHGERNDPEREEDMYNEIKKESPDFAFSFNYYPIVSKVCQKIGLKYISWVYDNPHIALYSYTLINSCNEVFLFDSKMYEDFASQGIKTVHYMPLAASVRRLDSIKLSQEIKNKYHSEVCFIGSLYTEDHNFYERMVPELDSYTKGYLEGLMRSQMQIQGYNFIQKSIDKKLLASMYKALPIEPNADGAETQEYIYADYVINRRITGIERLELLKKIGERWTVDLYTKDETVEAPGVRNHGIAQYYETMPYIFKCADINLNITLRSIQKGIPLRCFDIMGVKGFLISNYQEDLLRYFEPDKDFVFYESPNDLMEKIEFYLANPEKRQEIADRAYEKIKKDHTFDIRVRQILELSGIT
;
A
#
# COMPACT_ATOMS: atom_id res chain seq x y z
N MET A 1 15.85 -8.09 23.84
CA MET A 1 15.26 -8.67 22.63
C MET A 1 16.13 -8.25 21.45
N LYS A 2 16.51 -9.16 20.58
CA LYS A 2 17.34 -8.92 19.40
C LYS A 2 16.57 -9.29 18.14
N VAL A 3 16.56 -8.39 17.17
CA VAL A 3 15.74 -8.51 15.96
C VAL A 3 16.64 -8.56 14.74
N PHE A 4 16.43 -9.56 13.89
CA PHE A 4 17.07 -9.66 12.60
C PHE A 4 16.20 -8.98 11.55
N PHE A 5 16.50 -7.71 11.26
CA PHE A 5 15.69 -6.86 10.41
C PHE A 5 16.16 -6.97 8.96
N ILE A 6 15.28 -7.44 8.09
CA ILE A 6 15.52 -7.53 6.64
C ILE A 6 15.46 -6.12 6.07
N ASN A 7 16.64 -5.53 5.85
CA ASN A 7 16.80 -4.13 5.49
C ASN A 7 16.67 -3.93 3.97
N ILE A 8 15.41 -3.89 3.51
CA ILE A 8 15.04 -3.48 2.15
C ILE A 8 14.53 -2.05 2.15
N ASN A 9 14.78 -1.29 1.09
CA ASN A 9 14.20 0.05 0.93
C ASN A 9 12.66 -0.02 0.90
N SER A 10 12.02 0.39 1.99
CA SER A 10 10.58 0.34 2.17
C SER A 10 10.08 1.54 2.97
N PHE A 11 8.81 1.89 2.75
CA PHE A 11 8.14 2.90 3.55
C PHE A 11 7.88 2.36 4.96
N GLY A 12 8.11 3.19 5.98
CA GLY A 12 7.90 2.82 7.37
C GLY A 12 9.07 2.11 8.06
N ASN A 13 10.14 1.71 7.36
CA ASN A 13 11.34 1.14 7.98
C ASN A 13 11.83 1.94 9.18
N ALA A 14 12.12 3.23 8.97
CA ALA A 14 12.66 4.10 10.00
C ALA A 14 11.68 4.30 11.14
N ASP A 15 10.37 4.35 10.85
CA ASP A 15 9.34 4.56 11.87
C ASP A 15 9.08 3.30 12.71
N PHE A 16 9.14 2.12 12.10
CA PHE A 16 8.99 0.84 12.78
C PHE A 16 10.19 0.54 13.66
N THR A 17 11.42 0.67 13.14
CA THR A 17 12.63 0.41 13.94
C THR A 17 12.80 1.41 15.06
N ASP A 18 12.41 2.66 14.84
CA ASP A 18 12.30 3.68 15.87
C ASP A 18 11.30 3.26 16.97
N ALA A 19 10.08 2.86 16.63
CA ALA A 19 9.10 2.33 17.59
C ALA A 19 9.61 1.08 18.33
N LEU A 20 10.25 0.16 17.61
CA LEU A 20 10.81 -1.07 18.15
C LEU A 20 11.96 -0.84 19.13
N SER A 21 12.82 0.15 18.88
CA SER A 21 13.91 0.55 19.78
C SER A 21 13.42 1.09 21.13
N ARG A 22 12.21 1.68 21.15
CA ARG A 22 11.54 2.15 22.37
C ARG A 22 10.77 1.08 23.09
N TYR A 23 10.39 0.01 22.39
CA TYR A 23 9.69 -1.10 23.01
C TYR A 23 10.59 -1.72 24.08
N LYS A 24 10.08 -1.76 25.32
CA LYS A 24 10.81 -2.32 26.47
C LYS A 24 10.27 -3.71 26.75
N HIS A 25 11.03 -4.73 26.38
CA HIS A 25 10.73 -6.11 26.71
C HIS A 25 11.56 -6.54 27.92
N SER A 26 10.89 -6.96 29.01
CA SER A 26 11.53 -7.30 30.29
C SER A 26 12.50 -6.21 30.81
N GLY A 27 12.16 -4.94 30.58
CA GLY A 27 12.96 -3.78 31.00
C GLY A 27 14.23 -3.51 30.17
N LYS A 28 14.53 -4.34 29.16
CA LYS A 28 15.68 -4.14 28.26
C LYS A 28 15.24 -3.49 26.94
N GLN A 29 16.13 -2.69 26.36
CA GLN A 29 15.94 -2.16 25.00
C GLN A 29 16.08 -3.25 23.95
N THR A 30 15.44 -3.02 22.80
CA THR A 30 15.56 -3.89 21.64
C THR A 30 16.84 -3.58 20.86
N GLU A 31 17.63 -4.61 20.56
CA GLU A 31 18.76 -4.54 19.64
C GLU A 31 18.28 -4.92 18.23
N ILE A 32 18.70 -4.17 17.20
CA ILE A 32 18.28 -4.40 15.82
C ILE A 32 19.54 -4.63 14.98
N TYR A 33 19.66 -5.83 14.42
CA TYR A 33 20.65 -6.16 13.41
C TYR A 33 20.02 -5.96 12.02
N TYR A 34 20.64 -5.11 11.21
CA TYR A 34 20.14 -4.80 9.85
C TYR A 34 20.85 -5.69 8.84
N TYR A 35 20.13 -6.67 8.31
CA TYR A 35 20.61 -7.54 7.25
C TYR A 35 20.36 -6.88 5.89
N PRO A 36 21.40 -6.54 5.09
CA PRO A 36 21.21 -6.00 3.75
C PRO A 36 20.42 -6.97 2.88
N PHE A 37 19.32 -6.50 2.28
CA PHE A 37 18.47 -7.36 1.45
C PHE A 37 17.96 -6.60 0.24
N GLU A 38 18.25 -7.14 -0.94
CA GLU A 38 17.65 -6.69 -2.19
C GLU A 38 16.61 -7.71 -2.64
N ASN A 39 15.53 -7.22 -3.23
CA ASN A 39 14.47 -8.05 -3.79
C ASN A 39 14.38 -7.82 -5.29
N HIS A 40 14.74 -8.83 -6.08
CA HIS A 40 14.51 -8.83 -7.53
C HIS A 40 13.41 -9.81 -7.93
N GLY A 41 12.56 -10.21 -6.96
CA GLY A 41 11.43 -11.11 -7.16
C GLY A 41 11.78 -12.59 -7.03
N GLU A 42 13.02 -12.93 -6.70
CA GLU A 42 13.44 -14.33 -6.57
C GLU A 42 12.83 -14.98 -5.33
N ARG A 43 12.35 -16.21 -5.50
CA ARG A 43 11.85 -17.05 -4.40
C ARG A 43 12.88 -18.06 -3.91
N ASN A 44 13.99 -18.22 -4.63
CA ASN A 44 15.10 -19.14 -4.32
C ASN A 44 16.41 -18.43 -4.64
N ASP A 45 17.34 -18.41 -3.69
CA ASP A 45 18.69 -17.90 -3.89
C ASP A 45 19.63 -18.64 -2.91
N PRO A 46 20.25 -19.76 -3.33
CA PRO A 46 21.04 -20.59 -2.42
C PRO A 46 22.21 -19.85 -1.76
N GLU A 47 22.82 -18.89 -2.45
CA GLU A 47 23.94 -18.12 -1.91
C GLU A 47 23.45 -17.16 -0.82
N ARG A 48 22.36 -16.42 -1.08
CA ARG A 48 21.76 -15.52 -0.09
C ARG A 48 21.12 -16.28 1.07
N GLU A 49 20.51 -17.44 0.81
CA GLU A 49 19.95 -18.31 1.84
C GLU A 49 21.04 -18.80 2.81
N GLU A 50 22.21 -19.18 2.29
CA GLU A 50 23.34 -19.64 3.10
C GLU A 50 24.01 -18.48 3.86
N ASP A 51 24.18 -17.32 3.23
CA ASP A 51 24.69 -16.10 3.89
C ASP A 51 23.78 -15.68 5.06
N MET A 52 22.47 -15.56 4.80
CA MET A 52 21.48 -15.22 5.83
C MET A 52 21.45 -16.26 6.95
N TYR A 53 21.58 -17.55 6.62
CA TYR A 53 21.65 -18.62 7.62
C TYR A 53 22.84 -18.44 8.57
N ASN A 54 24.01 -18.10 8.03
CA ASN A 54 25.23 -17.88 8.79
C ASN A 54 25.14 -16.61 9.66
N GLU A 55 24.61 -15.50 9.14
CA GLU A 55 24.42 -14.27 9.92
C GLU A 55 23.36 -14.46 11.02
N ILE A 56 22.25 -15.16 10.77
CA ILE A 56 21.26 -15.47 11.84
C ILE A 56 21.91 -16.30 12.95
N LYS A 57 22.71 -17.32 12.61
CA LYS A 57 23.41 -18.13 13.63
C LYS A 57 24.40 -17.30 14.46
N LYS A 58 25.17 -16.45 13.80
CA LYS A 58 26.16 -15.57 14.43
C LYS A 58 25.49 -14.55 15.36
N GLU A 59 24.43 -13.91 14.88
CA GLU A 59 23.77 -12.83 15.61
C GLU A 59 22.81 -13.36 16.69
N SER A 60 22.30 -14.59 16.54
CA SER A 60 21.36 -15.25 17.46
C SER A 60 20.16 -14.36 17.85
N PRO A 61 19.35 -13.89 16.88
CA PRO A 61 18.18 -13.06 17.13
C PRO A 61 17.03 -13.84 17.77
N ASP A 62 16.10 -13.13 18.41
CA ASP A 62 14.84 -13.70 18.93
C ASP A 62 13.82 -13.96 17.81
N PHE A 63 13.80 -13.10 16.78
CA PHE A 63 12.98 -13.26 15.57
C PHE A 63 13.56 -12.46 14.40
N ALA A 64 13.14 -12.82 13.18
CA ALA A 64 13.37 -12.03 11.96
C ALA A 64 12.15 -11.17 11.64
N PHE A 65 12.38 -9.96 11.13
CA PHE A 65 11.31 -9.04 10.72
C PHE A 65 11.54 -8.49 9.31
N SER A 66 10.48 -8.37 8.52
CA SER A 66 10.51 -7.62 7.26
C SER A 66 9.21 -6.86 6.99
N PHE A 67 9.32 -5.73 6.28
CA PHE A 67 8.20 -5.20 5.53
C PHE A 67 8.02 -5.97 4.23
N ASN A 68 6.77 -6.36 3.95
CA ASN A 68 6.38 -7.39 2.98
C ASN A 68 6.97 -8.77 3.28
N TYR A 69 6.37 -9.79 2.68
CA TYR A 69 6.74 -11.20 2.86
C TYR A 69 7.75 -11.66 1.80
N TYR A 70 8.79 -12.39 2.22
CA TYR A 70 9.82 -12.94 1.33
C TYR A 70 10.01 -14.45 1.56
N PRO A 71 9.78 -15.29 0.53
CA PRO A 71 9.95 -16.75 0.63
C PRO A 71 11.34 -17.20 1.06
N ILE A 72 12.40 -16.51 0.59
CA ILE A 72 13.79 -16.77 0.98
C ILE A 72 13.96 -16.65 2.50
N VAL A 73 13.42 -15.60 3.12
CA VAL A 73 13.51 -15.38 4.57
C VAL A 73 12.75 -16.49 5.31
N SER A 74 11.56 -16.87 4.85
CA SER A 74 10.78 -17.96 5.43
C SER A 74 11.53 -19.30 5.38
N LYS A 75 12.18 -19.64 4.26
CA LYS A 75 12.98 -20.88 4.13
C LYS A 75 14.09 -20.95 5.15
N VAL A 76 14.88 -19.88 5.27
CA VAL A 76 16.00 -19.82 6.21
C VAL A 76 15.49 -19.88 7.65
N CYS A 77 14.45 -19.11 7.98
CA CYS A 77 13.86 -19.10 9.32
C CYS A 77 13.27 -20.47 9.70
N GLN A 78 12.55 -21.13 8.78
CA GLN A 78 12.01 -22.48 8.98
C GLN A 78 13.11 -23.51 9.20
N LYS A 79 14.23 -23.43 8.46
CA LYS A 79 15.40 -24.31 8.61
C LYS A 79 16.07 -24.14 9.98
N ILE A 80 16.09 -22.93 10.53
CA ILE A 80 16.70 -22.60 11.82
C ILE A 80 15.75 -22.84 12.99
N GLY A 81 14.44 -22.79 12.77
CA GLY A 81 13.44 -22.72 13.83
C GLY A 81 13.28 -21.31 14.42
N LEU A 82 13.64 -20.27 13.67
CA LEU A 82 13.48 -18.87 14.06
C LEU A 82 12.10 -18.36 13.63
N LYS A 83 11.42 -17.57 14.47
CA LYS A 83 10.16 -16.92 14.08
C LYS A 83 10.41 -15.83 13.02
N TYR A 84 9.61 -15.84 11.96
CA TYR A 84 9.64 -14.84 10.91
C TYR A 84 8.35 -14.02 10.92
N ILE A 85 8.47 -12.76 11.30
CA ILE A 85 7.37 -11.80 11.31
C ILE A 85 7.46 -10.94 10.04
N SER A 86 6.37 -10.83 9.28
CA SER A 86 6.30 -9.91 8.15
C SER A 86 5.07 -9.02 8.21
N TRP A 87 5.22 -7.76 7.82
CA TRP A 87 4.10 -6.83 7.74
C TRP A 87 3.95 -6.31 6.31
N VAL A 88 2.93 -6.81 5.62
CA VAL A 88 2.67 -6.55 4.21
C VAL A 88 1.83 -5.29 4.05
N TYR A 89 2.31 -4.37 3.22
CA TYR A 89 1.57 -3.15 2.82
C TYR A 89 1.29 -3.10 1.32
N ASP A 90 1.78 -4.08 0.54
CA ASP A 90 1.52 -4.19 -0.89
C ASP A 90 0.38 -5.17 -1.19
N ASN A 91 -0.51 -4.78 -2.10
CA ASN A 91 -1.50 -5.67 -2.71
C ASN A 91 -1.68 -5.22 -4.18
N PRO A 92 -1.32 -6.05 -5.18
CA PRO A 92 -0.97 -7.47 -5.06
C PRO A 92 0.43 -7.71 -4.50
N HIS A 93 0.59 -8.79 -3.74
CA HIS A 93 1.89 -9.29 -3.28
C HIS A 93 2.05 -10.77 -3.59
N ILE A 94 2.42 -11.09 -4.85
CA ILE A 94 2.51 -12.46 -5.38
C ILE A 94 3.38 -13.39 -4.54
N ALA A 95 4.36 -12.87 -3.80
CA ALA A 95 5.23 -13.68 -2.94
C ALA A 95 4.46 -14.46 -1.85
N LEU A 96 3.28 -13.99 -1.44
CA LEU A 96 2.38 -14.70 -0.51
C LEU A 96 1.85 -16.02 -1.06
N TYR A 97 1.81 -16.19 -2.38
CA TYR A 97 1.34 -17.44 -3.00
C TYR A 97 2.42 -18.52 -3.06
N SER A 98 3.64 -18.27 -2.59
CA SER A 98 4.65 -19.32 -2.41
C SER A 98 4.18 -20.36 -1.40
N TYR A 99 4.49 -21.64 -1.63
CA TYR A 99 4.22 -22.71 -0.66
C TYR A 99 4.81 -22.41 0.73
N THR A 100 5.88 -21.61 0.80
CA THR A 100 6.53 -21.22 2.05
C THR A 100 5.62 -20.48 3.02
N LEU A 101 4.51 -19.89 2.55
CA LEU A 101 3.56 -19.19 3.41
C LEU A 101 3.04 -20.08 4.54
N ILE A 102 2.89 -21.40 4.27
CA ILE A 102 2.39 -22.38 5.25
C ILE A 102 3.44 -22.80 6.29
N ASN A 103 4.69 -22.33 6.16
CA ASN A 103 5.75 -22.64 7.13
C ASN A 103 5.32 -22.17 8.52
N SER A 104 5.53 -23.05 9.51
CA SER A 104 5.14 -22.81 10.91
C SER A 104 5.90 -21.67 11.59
N CYS A 105 7.03 -21.25 11.03
CA CYS A 105 7.80 -20.13 11.57
C CYS A 105 7.16 -18.76 11.30
N ASN A 106 6.22 -18.65 10.36
CA ASN A 106 5.72 -17.38 9.87
C ASN A 106 4.69 -16.76 10.83
N GLU A 107 4.68 -15.43 10.92
CA GLU A 107 3.59 -14.59 11.41
C GLU A 107 3.44 -13.42 10.44
N VAL A 108 2.45 -13.48 9.55
CA VAL A 108 2.28 -12.56 8.42
C VAL A 108 1.10 -11.64 8.66
N PHE A 109 1.37 -10.35 8.77
CA PHE A 109 0.40 -9.31 9.03
C PHE A 109 0.01 -8.63 7.71
N LEU A 110 -1.28 -8.64 7.37
CA LEU A 110 -1.83 -8.18 6.11
C LEU A 110 -2.70 -6.94 6.33
N PHE A 111 -2.43 -5.85 5.60
CA PHE A 111 -3.16 -4.59 5.75
C PHE A 111 -4.54 -4.54 5.06
N ASP A 112 -4.78 -5.44 4.10
CA ASP A 112 -6.04 -5.55 3.37
C ASP A 112 -6.83 -6.72 3.94
N SER A 113 -7.98 -6.44 4.56
CA SER A 113 -8.80 -7.48 5.18
C SER A 113 -9.30 -8.51 4.17
N LYS A 114 -9.49 -8.14 2.90
CA LYS A 114 -9.89 -9.09 1.85
C LYS A 114 -8.77 -10.10 1.57
N MET A 115 -7.53 -9.62 1.46
CA MET A 115 -6.35 -10.46 1.26
C MET A 115 -6.16 -11.40 2.46
N TYR A 116 -6.36 -10.90 3.68
CA TYR A 116 -6.40 -11.74 4.88
C TYR A 116 -7.48 -12.82 4.81
N GLU A 117 -8.72 -12.47 4.46
CA GLU A 117 -9.83 -13.40 4.32
C GLU A 117 -9.54 -14.53 3.31
N ASP A 118 -8.87 -14.21 2.20
CA ASP A 118 -8.51 -15.19 1.15
C ASP A 118 -7.53 -16.25 1.66
N PHE A 119 -6.54 -15.89 2.46
CA PHE A 119 -5.59 -16.85 3.04
C PHE A 119 -6.16 -17.55 4.29
N ALA A 120 -6.85 -16.82 5.17
CA ALA A 120 -7.42 -17.37 6.39
C ALA A 120 -8.52 -18.41 6.09
N SER A 121 -9.37 -18.16 5.07
CA SER A 121 -10.40 -19.10 4.64
C SER A 121 -9.85 -20.41 4.06
N GLN A 122 -8.58 -20.42 3.63
CA GLN A 122 -7.86 -21.63 3.20
C GLN A 122 -7.19 -22.38 4.36
N GLY A 123 -7.37 -21.91 5.59
CA GLY A 123 -6.87 -22.56 6.81
C GLY A 123 -5.45 -22.18 7.20
N ILE A 124 -4.85 -21.16 6.57
CA ILE A 124 -3.55 -20.63 6.98
C ILE A 124 -3.75 -19.84 8.28
N LYS A 125 -3.19 -20.34 9.38
CA LYS A 125 -3.39 -19.77 10.73
C LYS A 125 -2.36 -18.73 11.14
N THR A 126 -1.27 -18.64 10.38
CA THR A 126 -0.12 -17.74 10.58
C THR A 126 -0.29 -16.40 9.86
N VAL A 127 -1.46 -16.14 9.27
CA VAL A 127 -1.81 -14.83 8.69
C VAL A 127 -2.77 -14.09 9.61
N HIS A 128 -2.56 -12.79 9.75
CA HIS A 128 -3.31 -11.90 10.62
C HIS A 128 -3.70 -10.64 9.88
N TYR A 129 -4.88 -10.10 10.17
CA TYR A 129 -5.24 -8.77 9.70
C TYR A 129 -4.61 -7.70 10.61
N MET A 130 -3.94 -6.71 10.02
CA MET A 130 -3.32 -5.59 10.76
C MET A 130 -3.28 -4.32 9.91
N PRO A 131 -4.07 -3.28 10.23
CA PRO A 131 -4.02 -2.01 9.52
C PRO A 131 -2.65 -1.34 9.71
N LEU A 132 -2.27 -0.45 8.79
CA LEU A 132 -1.02 0.30 8.88
C LEU A 132 -1.04 1.35 10.02
N ALA A 133 0.00 2.18 10.06
CA ALA A 133 0.19 3.18 11.10
C ALA A 133 0.89 4.43 10.58
N ALA A 134 0.84 5.50 11.38
CA ALA A 134 1.59 6.73 11.18
C ALA A 134 2.54 7.00 12.34
N SER A 135 3.67 7.63 12.02
CA SER A 135 4.65 8.06 13.02
C SER A 135 4.33 9.47 13.51
N VAL A 136 3.22 9.62 14.25
CA VAL A 136 2.75 10.95 14.73
C VAL A 136 3.85 11.75 15.41
N ARG A 137 4.72 11.09 16.17
CA ARG A 137 5.85 11.74 16.84
C ARG A 137 6.84 12.37 15.86
N ARG A 138 7.20 11.69 14.76
CA ARG A 138 8.02 12.25 13.68
C ARG A 138 7.25 13.36 12.96
N LEU A 139 6.00 13.12 12.65
CA LEU A 139 5.16 14.05 11.89
C LEU A 139 4.87 15.36 12.64
N ASP A 140 4.81 15.34 13.98
CA ASP A 140 4.61 16.52 14.84
C ASP A 140 5.88 17.34 15.07
N SER A 141 7.06 16.71 14.93
CA SER A 141 8.34 17.40 15.05
C SER A 141 8.61 18.31 13.84
N ILE A 142 8.00 18.00 12.70
CA ILE A 142 8.10 18.78 11.46
C ILE A 142 7.38 20.12 11.62
N LYS A 143 8.15 21.22 11.52
CA LYS A 143 7.65 22.59 11.61
C LYS A 143 7.51 23.22 10.23
N LEU A 144 6.44 23.98 10.04
CA LEU A 144 6.18 24.72 8.82
C LEU A 144 6.66 26.17 8.97
N SER A 145 7.71 26.54 8.23
CA SER A 145 8.03 27.96 8.01
C SER A 145 7.03 28.57 7.03
N GLN A 146 6.93 29.90 6.99
CA GLN A 146 6.08 30.57 6.00
C GLN A 146 6.52 30.27 4.56
N GLU A 147 7.82 30.14 4.33
CA GLU A 147 8.38 29.76 3.03
C GLU A 147 7.92 28.36 2.60
N ILE A 148 7.96 27.37 3.51
CA ILE A 148 7.49 26.01 3.25
C ILE A 148 5.99 26.00 2.97
N LYS A 149 5.20 26.77 3.73
CA LYS A 149 3.75 26.90 3.48
C LYS A 149 3.48 27.43 2.08
N ASN A 150 4.15 28.50 1.68
CA ASN A 150 3.98 29.09 0.36
C ASN A 150 4.44 28.13 -0.76
N LYS A 151 5.52 27.37 -0.52
CA LYS A 151 6.09 26.43 -1.50
C LYS A 151 5.17 25.23 -1.78
N TYR A 152 4.55 24.69 -0.74
CA TYR A 152 3.78 23.43 -0.82
C TYR A 152 2.26 23.63 -0.72
N HIS A 153 1.77 24.87 -0.70
CA HIS A 153 0.34 25.13 -0.68
C HIS A 153 -0.35 24.59 -1.94
N SER A 154 -1.41 23.82 -1.71
CA SER A 154 -2.19 23.16 -2.75
C SER A 154 -3.68 23.20 -2.40
N GLU A 155 -4.55 23.51 -3.37
CA GLU A 155 -6.01 23.36 -3.17
C GLU A 155 -6.38 21.87 -3.08
N VAL A 156 -5.91 21.08 -4.04
CA VAL A 156 -6.08 19.63 -4.08
C VAL A 156 -4.75 18.97 -4.39
N CYS A 157 -4.29 18.05 -3.54
CA CYS A 157 -3.06 17.33 -3.75
C CYS A 157 -3.30 15.83 -3.94
N PHE A 158 -2.61 15.22 -4.91
CA PHE A 158 -2.49 13.77 -5.03
C PHE A 158 -1.01 13.36 -5.14
N ILE A 159 -0.57 12.44 -4.27
CA ILE A 159 0.76 11.84 -4.32
C ILE A 159 0.63 10.36 -4.64
N GLY A 160 1.15 9.90 -5.78
CA GLY A 160 1.17 8.47 -6.10
C GLY A 160 1.60 8.18 -7.52
N SER A 161 1.97 6.92 -7.76
CA SER A 161 2.13 6.39 -9.13
C SER A 161 0.83 6.59 -9.92
N LEU A 162 0.91 6.67 -11.23
CA LEU A 162 -0.29 6.63 -12.07
C LEU A 162 -0.48 5.26 -12.72
N TYR A 163 0.47 4.34 -12.53
CA TYR A 163 0.56 3.07 -13.23
C TYR A 163 0.52 3.25 -14.76
N THR A 164 1.07 4.38 -15.20
CA THR A 164 1.28 4.77 -16.61
C THR A 164 2.76 4.74 -16.99
N GLU A 165 3.65 4.70 -15.99
CA GLU A 165 5.10 4.57 -16.14
C GLU A 165 5.56 3.22 -16.71
N ASP A 166 6.85 3.11 -17.03
CA ASP A 166 7.47 1.99 -17.76
C ASP A 166 7.03 0.59 -17.26
N HIS A 167 6.82 -0.31 -18.22
CA HIS A 167 6.21 -1.64 -18.09
C HIS A 167 4.68 -1.67 -17.97
N ASN A 168 3.96 -0.83 -18.73
CA ASN A 168 2.52 -0.99 -18.88
C ASN A 168 2.18 -2.29 -19.63
N PHE A 169 1.98 -3.36 -18.87
CA PHE A 169 1.65 -4.69 -19.39
C PHE A 169 0.41 -4.67 -20.29
N TYR A 170 -0.58 -3.84 -19.97
CA TYR A 170 -1.79 -3.74 -20.78
C TYR A 170 -1.49 -3.16 -22.17
N GLU A 171 -0.73 -2.06 -22.25
CA GLU A 171 -0.35 -1.44 -23.53
C GLU A 171 0.53 -2.36 -24.39
N ARG A 172 1.35 -3.22 -23.77
CA ARG A 172 2.12 -4.26 -24.47
C ARG A 172 1.24 -5.40 -24.99
N MET A 173 0.16 -5.71 -24.28
CA MET A 173 -0.77 -6.79 -24.61
C MET A 173 -1.72 -6.38 -25.74
N VAL A 174 -2.24 -5.15 -25.73
CA VAL A 174 -3.31 -4.68 -26.64
C VAL A 174 -3.02 -4.87 -28.13
N PRO A 175 -1.80 -4.60 -28.67
CA PRO A 175 -1.52 -4.76 -30.10
C PRO A 175 -1.69 -6.19 -30.62
N GLU A 176 -1.52 -7.18 -29.74
CA GLU A 176 -1.55 -8.61 -30.07
C GLU A 176 -2.91 -9.28 -29.78
N LEU A 177 -3.87 -8.53 -29.20
CA LEU A 177 -5.20 -9.03 -28.90
C LEU A 177 -6.11 -9.06 -30.14
N ASP A 178 -6.97 -10.07 -30.21
CA ASP A 178 -8.09 -10.07 -31.15
C ASP A 178 -9.14 -9.01 -30.79
N SER A 179 -9.92 -8.56 -31.78
CA SER A 179 -10.90 -7.49 -31.61
C SER A 179 -11.97 -7.80 -30.55
N TYR A 180 -12.35 -9.07 -30.37
CA TYR A 180 -13.34 -9.45 -29.36
C TYR A 180 -12.75 -9.33 -27.96
N THR A 181 -11.57 -9.89 -27.72
CA THR A 181 -10.90 -9.83 -26.41
C THR A 181 -10.60 -8.39 -26.02
N LYS A 182 -10.11 -7.57 -26.96
CA LYS A 182 -9.89 -6.14 -26.72
C LYS A 182 -11.19 -5.42 -26.30
N GLY A 183 -12.26 -5.57 -27.08
CA GLY A 183 -13.54 -4.94 -26.77
C GLY A 183 -14.16 -5.43 -25.45
N TYR A 184 -14.01 -6.72 -25.14
CA TYR A 184 -14.44 -7.29 -23.87
C TYR A 184 -13.69 -6.67 -22.69
N LEU A 185 -12.35 -6.59 -22.75
CA LEU A 185 -11.53 -6.01 -21.69
C LEU A 185 -11.84 -4.53 -21.49
N GLU A 186 -12.03 -3.76 -22.58
CA GLU A 186 -12.44 -2.36 -22.51
C GLU A 186 -13.80 -2.20 -21.81
N GLY A 187 -14.80 -3.01 -22.19
CA GLY A 187 -16.12 -3.01 -21.55
C GLY A 187 -16.07 -3.44 -20.08
N LEU A 188 -15.27 -4.46 -19.76
CA LEU A 188 -15.06 -4.96 -18.41
C LEU A 188 -14.44 -3.89 -17.51
N MET A 189 -13.37 -3.23 -17.96
CA MET A 189 -12.70 -2.16 -17.23
C MET A 189 -13.65 -0.99 -16.99
N ARG A 190 -14.38 -0.53 -18.01
CA ARG A 190 -15.37 0.55 -17.88
C ARG A 190 -16.49 0.21 -16.91
N SER A 191 -16.94 -1.04 -16.91
CA SER A 191 -17.95 -1.54 -15.96
C SER A 191 -17.42 -1.56 -14.52
N GLN A 192 -16.18 -2.04 -14.32
CA GLN A 192 -15.55 -2.08 -13.00
C GLN A 192 -15.35 -0.69 -12.40
N MET A 193 -15.06 0.33 -13.21
CA MET A 193 -14.93 1.72 -12.76
C MET A 193 -16.22 2.29 -12.15
N GLN A 194 -17.39 1.75 -12.51
CA GLN A 194 -18.67 2.19 -11.95
C GLN A 194 -18.95 1.62 -10.56
N ILE A 195 -18.14 0.65 -10.09
CA ILE A 195 -18.40 -0.09 -8.86
C ILE A 195 -17.22 0.10 -7.90
N GLN A 196 -17.50 0.67 -6.74
CA GLN A 196 -16.58 0.71 -5.60
C GLN A 196 -16.93 -0.43 -4.62
N GLY A 197 -15.95 -0.89 -3.85
CA GLY A 197 -16.16 -1.92 -2.81
C GLY A 197 -16.32 -3.37 -3.31
N TYR A 198 -16.28 -3.61 -4.62
CA TYR A 198 -16.24 -4.96 -5.18
C TYR A 198 -15.37 -5.00 -6.43
N ASN A 199 -14.46 -5.99 -6.50
CA ASN A 199 -13.62 -6.25 -7.67
C ASN A 199 -14.04 -7.56 -8.33
N PHE A 200 -14.53 -7.50 -9.56
CA PHE A 200 -14.97 -8.66 -10.34
C PHE A 200 -14.07 -9.00 -11.52
N ILE A 201 -12.91 -8.35 -11.66
CA ILE A 201 -12.01 -8.54 -12.80
C ILE A 201 -11.55 -9.99 -12.90
N GLN A 202 -10.95 -10.55 -11.85
CA GLN A 202 -10.43 -11.92 -11.87
C GLN A 202 -11.50 -12.94 -12.23
N LYS A 203 -12.71 -12.82 -11.66
CA LYS A 203 -13.83 -13.73 -11.90
C LYS A 203 -14.44 -13.59 -13.30
N SER A 204 -14.17 -12.48 -13.99
CA SER A 204 -14.70 -12.19 -15.33
C SER A 204 -13.75 -12.63 -16.45
N ILE A 205 -12.59 -13.19 -16.11
CA ILE A 205 -11.64 -13.78 -17.05
C ILE A 205 -12.00 -15.25 -17.22
N ASP A 206 -12.64 -15.60 -18.33
CA ASP A 206 -12.89 -16.99 -18.70
C ASP A 206 -11.67 -17.62 -19.41
N LYS A 207 -11.74 -18.93 -19.67
CA LYS A 207 -10.65 -19.67 -20.33
C LYS A 207 -10.31 -19.14 -21.73
N LYS A 208 -11.28 -18.60 -22.47
CA LYS A 208 -11.06 -18.09 -23.83
C LYS A 208 -10.32 -16.76 -23.78
N LEU A 209 -10.77 -15.87 -22.90
CA LEU A 209 -10.10 -14.59 -22.64
C LEU A 209 -8.69 -14.79 -22.12
N LEU A 210 -8.53 -15.71 -21.15
CA LEU A 210 -7.22 -16.04 -20.62
C LEU A 210 -6.27 -16.54 -21.71
N ALA A 211 -6.72 -17.45 -22.56
CA ALA A 211 -5.89 -17.96 -23.66
C ALA A 211 -5.49 -16.86 -24.65
N SER A 212 -6.39 -15.91 -24.95
CA SER A 212 -6.09 -14.77 -25.82
C SER A 212 -5.09 -13.81 -25.17
N MET A 213 -5.28 -13.45 -23.90
CA MET A 213 -4.34 -12.62 -23.13
C MET A 213 -2.97 -13.28 -22.98
N TYR A 214 -2.92 -14.59 -22.72
CA TYR A 214 -1.68 -15.34 -22.63
C TYR A 214 -0.93 -15.40 -23.95
N LYS A 215 -1.64 -15.58 -25.07
CA LYS A 215 -1.02 -15.50 -26.39
C LYS A 215 -0.40 -14.12 -26.64
N ALA A 216 -1.08 -13.05 -26.23
CA ALA A 216 -0.66 -11.66 -26.45
C ALA A 216 0.47 -11.21 -25.51
N LEU A 217 0.44 -11.65 -24.25
CA LEU A 217 1.45 -11.33 -23.25
C LEU A 217 1.66 -12.57 -22.38
N PRO A 218 2.58 -13.49 -22.74
CA PRO A 218 2.83 -14.69 -21.95
C PRO A 218 3.39 -14.32 -20.57
N ILE A 219 2.62 -14.61 -19.51
CA ILE A 219 3.07 -14.50 -18.12
C ILE A 219 2.87 -15.84 -17.44
N GLU A 220 3.98 -16.41 -16.98
CA GLU A 220 3.98 -17.68 -16.26
C GLU A 220 3.82 -17.46 -14.76
N PRO A 221 2.95 -18.23 -14.08
CA PRO A 221 3.00 -18.35 -12.63
C PRO A 221 4.36 -18.86 -12.15
N ASN A 222 4.69 -18.57 -10.90
CA ASN A 222 5.87 -19.17 -10.30
C ASN A 222 5.65 -20.68 -10.12
N ALA A 223 6.65 -21.48 -10.48
CA ALA A 223 6.57 -22.94 -10.39
C ALA A 223 6.34 -23.46 -8.95
N ASP A 224 6.70 -22.66 -7.94
CA ASP A 224 6.54 -22.94 -6.51
C ASP A 224 5.34 -22.19 -5.88
N GLY A 225 4.48 -21.62 -6.73
CA GLY A 225 3.36 -20.77 -6.38
C GLY A 225 1.99 -21.43 -6.54
N ALA A 226 1.03 -20.96 -5.74
CA ALA A 226 -0.38 -21.31 -5.83
C ALA A 226 -1.21 -20.25 -6.58
N GLU A 227 -0.59 -19.19 -7.09
CA GLU A 227 -1.30 -18.16 -7.83
C GLU A 227 -1.85 -18.68 -9.16
N THR A 228 -3.04 -18.21 -9.56
CA THR A 228 -3.60 -18.54 -10.87
C THR A 228 -3.17 -17.52 -11.93
N GLN A 229 -3.21 -17.89 -13.21
CA GLN A 229 -2.93 -16.93 -14.27
C GLN A 229 -3.96 -15.79 -14.28
N GLU A 230 -5.23 -16.09 -13.99
CA GLU A 230 -6.29 -15.08 -13.87
C GLU A 230 -5.98 -14.04 -12.80
N TYR A 231 -5.45 -14.46 -11.64
CA TYR A 231 -4.97 -13.53 -10.60
C TYR A 231 -3.89 -12.59 -11.14
N ILE A 232 -2.90 -13.15 -11.85
CA ILE A 232 -1.79 -12.35 -12.40
C ILE A 232 -2.31 -11.30 -13.40
N TYR A 233 -3.13 -11.71 -14.37
CA TYR A 233 -3.70 -10.75 -15.34
C TYR A 233 -4.64 -9.75 -14.68
N ALA A 234 -5.47 -10.18 -13.72
CA ALA A 234 -6.37 -9.28 -13.02
C ALA A 234 -5.61 -8.21 -12.26
N ASP A 235 -4.64 -8.59 -11.41
CA ASP A 235 -4.04 -7.66 -10.45
C ASP A 235 -2.81 -6.92 -10.96
N TYR A 236 -2.00 -7.54 -11.83
CA TYR A 236 -0.78 -6.93 -12.36
C TYR A 236 -0.98 -6.27 -13.74
N VAL A 237 -2.06 -6.56 -14.45
CA VAL A 237 -2.33 -5.99 -15.78
C VAL A 237 -3.58 -5.11 -15.77
N ILE A 238 -4.75 -5.70 -15.52
CA ILE A 238 -6.04 -5.03 -15.71
C ILE A 238 -6.34 -4.02 -14.58
N ASN A 239 -6.19 -4.39 -13.31
CA ASN A 239 -6.45 -3.51 -12.17
C ASN A 239 -5.50 -2.29 -12.14
N ARG A 240 -4.24 -2.48 -12.55
CA ARG A 240 -3.30 -1.37 -12.74
C ARG A 240 -3.76 -0.44 -13.85
N ARG A 241 -4.20 -0.98 -14.99
CA ARG A 241 -4.74 -0.18 -16.10
C ARG A 241 -5.98 0.61 -15.70
N ILE A 242 -6.94 -0.02 -15.03
CA ILE A 242 -8.14 0.64 -14.51
C ILE A 242 -7.74 1.80 -13.60
N THR A 243 -6.86 1.55 -12.64
CA THR A 243 -6.41 2.58 -11.70
C THR A 243 -5.76 3.76 -12.42
N GLY A 244 -4.95 3.52 -13.45
CA GLY A 244 -4.32 4.59 -14.22
C GLY A 244 -5.32 5.42 -15.00
N ILE A 245 -6.33 4.79 -15.62
CA ILE A 245 -7.43 5.50 -16.29
C ILE A 245 -8.19 6.35 -15.27
N GLU A 246 -8.59 5.78 -14.13
CA GLU A 246 -9.36 6.47 -13.10
C GLU A 246 -8.62 7.66 -12.52
N ARG A 247 -7.35 7.49 -12.14
CA ARG A 247 -6.53 8.57 -11.60
C ARG A 247 -6.41 9.71 -12.61
N LEU A 248 -6.09 9.42 -13.86
CA LEU A 248 -5.97 10.46 -14.89
C LEU A 248 -7.30 11.15 -15.17
N GLU A 249 -8.41 10.42 -15.32
CA GLU A 249 -9.73 11.00 -15.59
C GLU A 249 -10.19 11.89 -14.42
N LEU A 250 -10.02 11.45 -13.18
CA LEU A 250 -10.37 12.25 -12.00
C LEU A 250 -9.50 13.49 -11.86
N LEU A 251 -8.17 13.36 -11.97
CA LEU A 251 -7.25 14.50 -11.85
C LEU A 251 -7.51 15.55 -12.93
N LYS A 252 -7.76 15.14 -14.18
CA LYS A 252 -8.14 16.03 -15.28
C LYS A 252 -9.46 16.75 -14.99
N LYS A 253 -10.48 16.01 -14.57
CA LYS A 253 -11.79 16.59 -14.25
C LYS A 253 -11.72 17.60 -13.10
N ILE A 254 -10.91 17.34 -12.09
CA ILE A 254 -10.65 18.30 -10.99
C ILE A 254 -9.92 19.54 -11.54
N GLY A 255 -8.91 19.34 -12.38
CA GLY A 255 -8.12 20.39 -13.04
C GLY A 255 -8.92 21.37 -13.91
N GLU A 256 -10.10 20.97 -14.36
CA GLU A 256 -11.03 21.87 -15.08
C GLU A 256 -11.63 22.96 -14.18
N ARG A 257 -11.64 22.78 -12.86
CA ARG A 257 -12.27 23.70 -11.89
C ARG A 257 -11.32 24.24 -10.81
N TRP A 258 -10.32 23.46 -10.41
CA TRP A 258 -9.39 23.79 -9.32
C TRP A 258 -7.96 23.41 -9.67
N THR A 259 -6.99 23.99 -8.97
CA THR A 259 -5.59 23.59 -9.11
C THR A 259 -5.33 22.25 -8.42
N VAL A 260 -4.69 21.33 -9.11
CA VAL A 260 -4.28 20.03 -8.58
C VAL A 260 -2.77 19.92 -8.59
N ASP A 261 -2.15 19.70 -7.42
CA ASP A 261 -0.73 19.32 -7.36
C ASP A 261 -0.58 17.81 -7.39
N LEU A 262 0.03 17.34 -8.46
CA LEU A 262 0.31 15.94 -8.72
C LEU A 262 1.79 15.66 -8.43
N TYR A 263 2.04 14.69 -7.55
CA TYR A 263 3.38 14.15 -7.30
C TYR A 263 3.40 12.67 -7.72
N THR A 264 4.04 12.39 -8.86
CA THR A 264 4.10 11.06 -9.48
C THR A 264 5.47 10.80 -10.10
N LYS A 265 5.77 9.54 -10.39
CA LYS A 265 6.96 9.16 -11.17
C LYS A 265 6.82 9.53 -12.65
N ASP A 266 5.60 9.59 -13.17
CA ASP A 266 5.32 9.95 -14.55
C ASP A 266 5.30 11.47 -14.73
N GLU A 267 6.45 12.04 -15.06
CA GLU A 267 6.61 13.48 -15.28
C GLU A 267 5.95 13.98 -16.58
N THR A 268 5.45 13.08 -17.44
CA THR A 268 4.90 13.43 -18.76
C THR A 268 3.43 13.87 -18.71
N VAL A 269 2.79 13.77 -17.55
CA VAL A 269 1.37 14.06 -17.39
C VAL A 269 1.12 15.57 -17.48
N GLU A 270 0.43 15.98 -18.53
CA GLU A 270 0.00 17.35 -18.77
C GLU A 270 -1.53 17.44 -18.88
N ALA A 271 -2.12 18.36 -18.13
CA ALA A 271 -3.54 18.69 -18.21
C ALA A 271 -3.82 20.09 -17.66
N PRO A 272 -4.85 20.81 -18.15
CA PRO A 272 -5.29 22.06 -17.54
C PRO A 272 -5.53 21.92 -16.04
N GLY A 273 -5.02 22.87 -15.26
CA GLY A 273 -5.16 22.89 -13.80
C GLY A 273 -4.32 21.85 -13.04
N VAL A 274 -3.61 20.93 -13.71
CA VAL A 274 -2.76 19.92 -13.08
C VAL A 274 -1.30 20.38 -13.12
N ARG A 275 -0.68 20.57 -11.95
CA ARG A 275 0.74 20.89 -11.79
C ARG A 275 1.49 19.63 -11.38
N ASN A 276 2.31 19.09 -12.28
CA ASN A 276 3.14 17.92 -12.01
C ASN A 276 4.48 18.34 -11.38
N HIS A 277 4.82 17.76 -10.23
CA HIS A 277 6.02 18.07 -9.46
C HIS A 277 7.03 16.91 -9.41
N GLY A 278 6.78 15.84 -10.16
CA GLY A 278 7.59 14.62 -10.11
C GLY A 278 7.50 13.91 -8.75
N ILE A 279 8.58 13.24 -8.36
CA ILE A 279 8.58 12.34 -7.20
C ILE A 279 8.64 13.11 -5.87
N ALA A 280 7.69 12.85 -4.99
CA ALA A 280 7.77 13.24 -3.58
C ALA A 280 8.52 12.18 -2.74
N GLN A 281 9.52 12.60 -1.98
CA GLN A 281 10.30 11.73 -1.09
C GLN A 281 9.57 11.52 0.23
N TYR A 282 9.43 10.26 0.64
CA TYR A 282 8.57 9.84 1.77
C TYR A 282 8.94 10.49 3.12
N TYR A 283 10.23 10.52 3.46
CA TYR A 283 10.67 11.09 4.74
C TYR A 283 10.91 12.60 4.68
N GLU A 284 11.05 13.17 3.49
CA GLU A 284 11.50 14.54 3.30
C GLU A 284 10.37 15.46 2.85
N THR A 285 9.83 15.29 1.65
CA THR A 285 8.89 16.26 1.06
C THR A 285 7.43 15.91 1.31
N MET A 286 7.07 14.62 1.33
CA MET A 286 5.68 14.17 1.51
C MET A 286 4.99 14.76 2.76
N PRO A 287 5.63 14.81 3.96
CA PRO A 287 4.97 15.37 5.14
C PRO A 287 4.65 16.86 5.00
N TYR A 288 5.49 17.64 4.32
CA TYR A 288 5.23 19.06 4.08
C TYR A 288 4.06 19.26 3.11
N ILE A 289 4.03 18.47 2.04
CA ILE A 289 2.96 18.50 1.04
C ILE A 289 1.61 18.21 1.73
N PHE A 290 1.52 17.11 2.49
CA PHE A 290 0.27 16.74 3.16
C PHE A 290 -0.20 17.76 4.20
N LYS A 291 0.73 18.42 4.89
CA LYS A 291 0.42 19.48 5.87
C LYS A 291 -0.05 20.80 5.22
N CYS A 292 0.36 21.07 3.99
CA CYS A 292 0.10 22.33 3.30
C CYS A 292 -1.05 22.24 2.28
N ALA A 293 -1.52 21.04 1.96
CA ALA A 293 -2.65 20.83 1.07
C ALA A 293 -3.98 21.05 1.79
N ASP A 294 -4.88 21.79 1.15
CA ASP A 294 -6.24 22.00 1.63
C ASP A 294 -7.05 20.70 1.60
N ILE A 295 -6.92 19.94 0.51
CA ILE A 295 -7.51 18.61 0.34
C ILE A 295 -6.40 17.64 -0.09
N ASN A 296 -6.21 16.58 0.67
CA ASN A 296 -5.38 15.45 0.27
C ASN A 296 -6.25 14.34 -0.32
N LEU A 297 -6.06 14.06 -1.60
CA LEU A 297 -6.79 13.03 -2.32
C LEU A 297 -6.08 11.68 -2.21
N ASN A 298 -6.84 10.64 -1.88
CA ASN A 298 -6.41 9.25 -2.00
C ASN A 298 -7.27 8.52 -3.04
N ILE A 299 -6.61 7.98 -4.06
CA ILE A 299 -7.22 7.11 -5.06
C ILE A 299 -6.51 5.77 -4.97
N THR A 300 -7.15 4.77 -4.38
CA THR A 300 -6.57 3.47 -4.08
C THR A 300 -6.36 2.62 -5.34
N LEU A 301 -5.28 1.82 -5.38
CA LEU A 301 -5.07 0.85 -6.46
C LEU A 301 -6.14 -0.25 -6.39
N ARG A 302 -6.74 -0.60 -7.54
CA ARG A 302 -7.91 -1.50 -7.60
C ARG A 302 -7.72 -2.92 -7.07
N SER A 303 -6.48 -3.41 -6.99
CA SER A 303 -6.16 -4.70 -6.35
C SER A 303 -6.31 -4.65 -4.83
N ILE A 304 -6.16 -3.46 -4.22
CA ILE A 304 -6.48 -3.22 -2.82
C ILE A 304 -8.01 -3.15 -2.73
N GLN A 305 -8.63 -4.19 -2.21
CA GLN A 305 -10.09 -4.36 -2.28
C GLN A 305 -10.78 -3.75 -1.06
N LYS A 306 -10.22 -3.94 0.14
CA LYS A 306 -10.78 -3.41 1.39
C LYS A 306 -9.80 -2.54 2.17
N GLY A 307 -8.50 -2.76 2.00
CA GLY A 307 -7.42 -2.19 2.81
C GLY A 307 -7.30 -0.67 2.81
N ILE A 308 -6.74 -0.12 3.88
CA ILE A 308 -6.41 1.31 3.99
C ILE A 308 -4.96 1.52 3.53
N PRO A 309 -4.69 2.23 2.42
CA PRO A 309 -3.31 2.52 2.00
C PRO A 309 -2.55 3.35 3.03
N LEU A 310 -1.23 3.16 3.12
CA LEU A 310 -0.35 3.89 4.06
C LEU A 310 -0.56 5.42 4.00
N ARG A 311 -0.77 5.94 2.79
CA ARG A 311 -1.06 7.36 2.52
C ARG A 311 -2.18 7.92 3.40
N CYS A 312 -3.24 7.16 3.63
CA CYS A 312 -4.36 7.63 4.46
C CYS A 312 -3.91 7.85 5.91
N PHE A 313 -3.09 6.94 6.46
CA PHE A 313 -2.51 7.11 7.79
C PHE A 313 -1.55 8.28 7.83
N ASP A 314 -0.70 8.47 6.82
CA ASP A 314 0.23 9.60 6.77
C ASP A 314 -0.49 10.95 6.72
N ILE A 315 -1.51 11.08 5.86
CA ILE A 315 -2.34 12.30 5.74
C ILE A 315 -3.00 12.62 7.08
N MET A 316 -3.74 11.67 7.65
CA MET A 316 -4.43 11.89 8.93
C MET A 316 -3.43 12.11 10.08
N GLY A 317 -2.29 11.43 10.04
CA GLY A 317 -1.21 11.54 11.03
C GLY A 317 -0.48 12.88 11.02
N VAL A 318 -0.53 13.64 9.92
CA VAL A 318 -0.01 15.02 9.87
C VAL A 318 -1.05 16.10 10.18
N LYS A 319 -2.30 15.73 10.49
CA LYS A 319 -3.49 16.61 10.54
C LYS A 319 -3.93 17.13 9.17
N GLY A 320 -3.70 16.36 8.10
CA GLY A 320 -4.19 16.68 6.77
C GLY A 320 -5.64 16.24 6.60
N PHE A 321 -6.44 17.03 5.88
CA PHE A 321 -7.80 16.66 5.50
C PHE A 321 -7.78 15.64 4.34
N LEU A 322 -8.44 14.50 4.52
CA LEU A 322 -8.44 13.36 3.60
C LEU A 322 -9.79 13.23 2.87
N ILE A 323 -9.74 13.17 1.54
CA ILE A 323 -10.80 12.61 0.70
C ILE A 323 -10.27 11.32 0.04
N SER A 324 -10.94 10.19 0.21
CA SER A 324 -10.54 8.90 -0.37
C SER A 324 -11.63 8.28 -1.24
N ASN A 325 -11.29 7.42 -2.21
CA ASN A 325 -12.31 6.48 -2.70
C ASN A 325 -12.73 5.52 -1.57
N TYR A 326 -13.92 4.93 -1.69
CA TYR A 326 -14.42 3.96 -0.72
C TYR A 326 -13.46 2.78 -0.50
N GLN A 327 -13.17 2.47 0.76
CA GLN A 327 -12.46 1.28 1.24
C GLN A 327 -13.14 0.79 2.51
N GLU A 328 -13.56 -0.48 2.55
CA GLU A 328 -14.33 -1.04 3.67
C GLU A 328 -13.58 -0.93 5.01
N ASP A 329 -12.25 -1.11 5.00
CA ASP A 329 -11.47 -1.08 6.22
C ASP A 329 -11.41 0.31 6.86
N LEU A 330 -11.57 1.40 6.09
CA LEU A 330 -11.70 2.75 6.66
C LEU A 330 -12.87 2.80 7.64
N LEU A 331 -14.00 2.16 7.32
CA LEU A 331 -15.21 2.14 8.15
C LEU A 331 -15.04 1.33 9.45
N ARG A 332 -14.03 0.44 9.51
CA ARG A 332 -13.73 -0.35 10.72
C ARG A 332 -13.10 0.50 11.82
N TYR A 333 -12.44 1.60 11.45
CA TYR A 333 -11.61 2.40 12.36
C TYR A 333 -12.01 3.87 12.43
N PHE A 334 -12.59 4.39 11.34
CA PHE A 334 -12.90 5.79 11.14
C PHE A 334 -14.39 5.95 10.80
N GLU A 335 -14.98 7.04 11.26
CA GLU A 335 -16.38 7.40 11.03
C GLU A 335 -16.45 8.38 9.83
N PRO A 336 -17.22 8.05 8.78
CA PRO A 336 -17.41 8.95 7.64
C PRO A 336 -17.93 10.34 8.04
N ASP A 337 -17.48 11.35 7.30
CA ASP A 337 -17.81 12.77 7.45
C ASP A 337 -17.47 13.38 8.82
N LYS A 338 -16.70 12.63 9.63
CA LYS A 338 -16.24 13.03 10.96
C LYS A 338 -14.74 12.82 11.13
N ASP A 339 -14.21 11.70 10.68
CA ASP A 339 -12.77 11.39 10.72
C ASP A 339 -12.13 11.41 9.33
N PHE A 340 -12.92 11.20 8.28
CA PHE A 340 -12.48 11.28 6.89
C PHE A 340 -13.69 11.43 5.97
N VAL A 341 -13.45 11.75 4.72
CA VAL A 341 -14.49 11.81 3.69
C VAL A 341 -14.16 10.78 2.62
N PHE A 342 -15.17 10.04 2.14
CA PHE A 342 -15.02 9.24 0.93
C PHE A 342 -15.90 9.74 -0.20
N TYR A 343 -15.57 9.38 -1.43
CA TYR A 343 -16.43 9.56 -2.59
C TYR A 343 -16.76 8.23 -3.27
N GLU A 344 -17.91 8.18 -3.93
CA GLU A 344 -18.42 6.99 -4.61
C GLU A 344 -18.45 7.14 -6.13
N SER A 345 -18.43 8.39 -6.62
CA SER A 345 -18.45 8.69 -8.06
C SER A 345 -17.63 9.93 -8.40
N PRO A 346 -17.28 10.13 -9.69
CA PRO A 346 -16.64 11.37 -10.13
C PRO A 346 -17.50 12.63 -9.96
N ASN A 347 -18.81 12.54 -9.76
CA ASN A 347 -19.64 13.73 -9.50
C ASN A 347 -19.65 14.05 -8.01
N ASP A 348 -19.84 13.03 -7.18
CA ASP A 348 -19.77 13.13 -5.72
C ASP A 348 -18.39 13.68 -5.26
N LEU A 349 -17.29 13.24 -5.88
CA LEU A 349 -15.97 13.82 -5.61
C LEU A 349 -15.91 15.32 -5.89
N MET A 350 -16.46 15.77 -7.02
CA MET A 350 -16.41 17.19 -7.41
C MET A 350 -17.27 18.04 -6.47
N GLU A 351 -18.45 17.56 -6.08
CA GLU A 351 -19.32 18.22 -5.10
C GLU A 351 -18.64 18.32 -3.73
N LYS A 352 -17.96 17.26 -3.29
CA LYS A 352 -17.19 17.25 -2.03
C LYS A 352 -15.99 18.19 -2.08
N ILE A 353 -15.23 18.23 -3.18
CA ILE A 353 -14.13 19.18 -3.35
C ILE A 353 -14.66 20.61 -3.26
N GLU A 354 -15.72 20.94 -3.99
CA GLU A 354 -16.34 22.27 -3.97
C GLU A 354 -16.79 22.67 -2.56
N PHE A 355 -17.51 21.77 -1.89
CA PHE A 355 -17.98 22.00 -0.53
C PHE A 355 -16.82 22.21 0.44
N TYR A 356 -15.83 21.32 0.46
CA TYR A 356 -14.77 21.38 1.46
C TYR A 356 -13.76 22.50 1.20
N LEU A 357 -13.52 22.90 -0.05
CA LEU A 357 -12.74 24.12 -0.33
C LEU A 357 -13.44 25.37 0.21
N ALA A 358 -14.77 25.45 0.10
CA ALA A 358 -15.55 26.57 0.65
C ALA A 358 -15.72 26.53 2.18
N ASN A 359 -15.41 25.40 2.85
CA ASN A 359 -15.65 25.19 4.28
C ASN A 359 -14.36 24.77 5.03
N PRO A 360 -13.36 25.66 5.16
CA PRO A 360 -12.08 25.35 5.80
C PRO A 360 -12.22 24.92 7.26
N GLU A 361 -13.16 25.50 8.02
CA GLU A 361 -13.40 25.10 9.41
C GLU A 361 -13.86 23.65 9.52
N LYS A 362 -14.73 23.20 8.59
CA LYS A 362 -15.19 21.80 8.55
C LYS A 362 -14.07 20.85 8.20
N ARG A 363 -13.19 21.23 7.26
CA ARG A 363 -11.98 20.45 6.94
C ARG A 363 -11.09 20.29 8.16
N GLN A 364 -10.85 21.37 8.89
CA GLN A 364 -10.01 21.37 10.09
C GLN A 364 -10.61 20.50 11.21
N GLU A 365 -11.93 20.60 11.46
CA GLU A 365 -12.63 19.76 12.43
C GLU A 365 -12.42 18.26 12.15
N ILE A 366 -12.60 17.84 10.89
CA ILE A 366 -12.44 16.45 10.47
C ILE A 366 -10.98 16.01 10.60
N ALA A 367 -10.04 16.83 10.13
CA ALA A 367 -8.62 16.52 10.16
C ALA A 367 -8.07 16.39 11.60
N ASP A 368 -8.49 17.27 12.51
CA ASP A 368 -8.11 17.19 13.93
C ASP A 368 -8.67 15.93 14.58
N ARG A 369 -9.93 15.58 14.31
CA ARG A 369 -10.55 14.37 14.86
C ARG A 369 -9.86 13.09 14.34
N ALA A 370 -9.54 13.06 13.05
CA ALA A 370 -8.77 11.99 12.42
C ALA A 370 -7.40 11.81 13.10
N TYR A 371 -6.68 12.91 13.29
CA TYR A 371 -5.36 12.91 13.93
C TYR A 371 -5.42 12.39 15.36
N GLU A 372 -6.41 12.79 16.17
CA GLU A 372 -6.54 12.30 17.54
C GLU A 372 -6.76 10.78 17.58
N LYS A 373 -7.55 10.23 16.64
CA LYS A 373 -7.68 8.77 16.49
C LYS A 373 -6.37 8.11 16.06
N ILE A 374 -5.66 8.67 15.08
CA ILE A 374 -4.37 8.12 14.63
C ILE A 374 -3.36 8.08 15.78
N LYS A 375 -3.23 9.18 16.51
CA LYS A 375 -2.31 9.32 17.65
C LYS A 375 -2.63 8.35 18.77
N LYS A 376 -3.92 8.08 19.01
CA LYS A 376 -4.38 7.20 20.07
C LYS A 376 -4.30 5.72 19.71
N ASP A 377 -4.65 5.34 18.48
CA ASP A 377 -4.98 3.96 18.13
C ASP A 377 -4.17 3.39 16.92
N HIS A 378 -3.51 4.24 16.13
CA HIS A 378 -2.86 3.84 14.86
C HIS A 378 -1.42 4.37 14.70
N THR A 379 -0.63 4.32 15.78
CA THR A 379 0.82 4.62 15.73
C THR A 379 1.68 3.37 15.56
N PHE A 380 2.92 3.54 15.09
CA PHE A 380 3.88 2.44 15.00
C PHE A 380 4.16 1.80 16.37
N ASP A 381 4.20 2.59 17.46
CA ASP A 381 4.35 2.07 18.83
C ASP A 381 3.21 1.10 19.22
N ILE A 382 1.98 1.36 18.73
CA ILE A 382 0.84 0.46 18.94
C ILE A 382 0.98 -0.79 18.08
N ARG A 383 1.34 -0.64 16.80
CA ARG A 383 1.48 -1.78 15.88
C ARG A 383 2.62 -2.72 16.26
N VAL A 384 3.77 -2.20 16.66
CA VAL A 384 4.88 -3.01 17.16
C VAL A 384 4.41 -3.88 18.32
N ARG A 385 3.75 -3.29 19.32
CA ARG A 385 3.22 -4.04 20.47
C ARG A 385 2.23 -5.12 20.04
N GLN A 386 1.23 -4.77 19.22
CA GLN A 386 0.23 -5.73 18.76
C GLN A 386 0.83 -6.88 17.94
N ILE A 387 1.77 -6.56 17.04
CA ILE A 387 2.48 -7.54 16.22
C ILE A 387 3.27 -8.51 17.11
N LEU A 388 4.02 -8.00 18.10
CA LEU A 388 4.80 -8.84 19.01
C LEU A 388 3.90 -9.71 19.89
N GLU A 389 2.84 -9.15 20.46
CA GLU A 389 1.85 -9.88 21.27
C GLU A 389 1.19 -11.01 20.47
N LEU A 390 0.71 -10.73 19.26
CA LEU A 390 0.09 -11.73 18.37
C LEU A 390 1.09 -12.78 17.90
N SER A 391 2.37 -12.41 17.75
CA SER A 391 3.45 -13.33 17.39
C SER A 391 3.95 -14.15 18.57
N GLY A 392 3.41 -13.96 19.79
CA GLY A 392 3.85 -14.64 21.00
C GLY A 392 5.26 -14.25 21.45
N ILE A 393 5.71 -13.04 21.13
CA ILE A 393 6.96 -12.45 21.61
C ILE A 393 6.62 -11.58 22.82
N THR A 394 6.62 -12.18 24.02
CA THR A 394 6.16 -11.55 25.28
C THR A 394 7.29 -10.99 26.11
#